data_AF-A0A248LA30-F1
#
_entry.id   AF-A0A248LA30-F1
#
_cell.length_a   1.000
_cell.length_b   1.000
_cell.length_c   1.000
_cell.angle_alpha   90.00
_cell.angle_beta   90.00
_cell.angle_gamma   90.00
#
_symmetry.space_group_name_H-M   'P 1'
#
loop_
_entity.id
_entity.type
_entity.pdbx_description
1 polymer ?
#
loop_
_entity_poly.entity_id
_entity_poly.type
_entity_poly.pdbx_seq_one_letter_code
_entity_poly.pdbx_strand_id
1 'polypeptide(L)'
;MNEFAYFNGVPQQILYDNMKTAVISHNTNGIKFNQKFEDFLAYYGITPKACKPRRAKTKGEIERSFSYMKQNFFKRRIGKTLEQLNRDVLE
;
A
#
# COMPACT_ATOMS: atom_id res chain seq x y z
N MET A 1 0.64 -9.31 7.80
CA MET A 1 1.43 -10.57 7.90
C MET A 1 0.85 -11.68 7.03
N ASN A 2 -0.48 -11.68 6.81
CA ASN A 2 -1.14 -12.64 5.92
C ASN A 2 -0.59 -12.64 4.49
N GLU A 3 -0.19 -11.49 3.94
CA GLU A 3 0.35 -11.42 2.58
C GLU A 3 1.71 -12.14 2.44
N PHE A 4 2.65 -11.96 3.38
CA PHE A 4 3.94 -12.66 3.31
C PHE A 4 3.78 -14.17 3.46
N ALA A 5 2.85 -14.61 4.31
CA ALA A 5 2.49 -16.01 4.44
C ALA A 5 1.80 -16.54 3.18
N TYR A 6 0.91 -15.76 2.57
CA TYR A 6 0.20 -16.11 1.33
C TYR A 6 1.16 -16.31 0.15
N PHE A 7 2.16 -15.44 0.00
CA PHE A 7 3.19 -15.56 -1.03
C PHE A 7 4.37 -16.45 -0.63
N ASN A 8 4.35 -17.03 0.58
CA ASN A 8 5.41 -17.82 1.19
C ASN A 8 6.81 -17.18 1.03
N GLY A 9 6.88 -15.86 1.18
CA GLY A 9 8.07 -15.10 0.83
C GLY A 9 7.99 -13.66 1.30
N VAL A 10 9.17 -13.09 1.57
CA VAL A 10 9.33 -11.71 1.99
C VAL A 10 9.97 -10.91 0.85
N PRO A 11 9.39 -9.80 0.41
CA PRO A 11 9.96 -8.99 -0.66
C PRO A 11 11.25 -8.32 -0.18
N GLN A 12 12.30 -8.32 -1.01
CA GLN A 12 13.56 -7.63 -0.69
C GLN A 12 13.39 -6.11 -0.60
N GLN A 13 12.44 -5.55 -1.36
CA GLN A 13 12.18 -4.12 -1.43
C GLN A 13 10.68 -3.85 -1.46
N ILE A 14 10.24 -2.86 -0.68
CA ILE A 14 8.84 -2.39 -0.71
C ILE A 14 8.85 -0.91 -1.10
N LEU A 15 8.08 -0.58 -2.13
CA LEU A 15 7.82 0.79 -2.54
C LEU A 15 6.63 1.34 -1.74
N TYR A 16 6.87 2.37 -0.95
CA TYR A 16 5.89 3.02 -0.07
C TYR A 16 5.57 4.44 -0.52
N ASP A 17 4.34 4.87 -0.22
CA ASP A 17 3.91 6.24 -0.48
C ASP A 17 4.45 7.22 0.58
N ASN A 18 4.50 8.51 0.26
CA ASN A 18 5.03 9.56 1.15
C ASN A 18 4.04 9.98 2.24
N MET A 19 3.26 9.04 2.77
CA MET A 19 2.35 9.31 3.88
C MET A 19 3.14 9.61 5.14
N LYS A 20 2.71 10.61 5.92
CA LYS A 20 3.41 11.07 7.14
C LYS A 20 3.65 9.96 8.18
N THR A 21 2.83 8.90 8.15
CA THR A 21 2.95 7.73 9.04
C THR A 21 4.18 6.89 8.72
N ALA A 22 4.58 6.81 7.45
CA ALA A 22 5.72 6.02 6.99
C ALA A 22 6.96 6.88 6.66
N VAL A 23 6.76 8.07 6.10
CA VAL A 23 7.81 8.99 5.67
C VAL A 23 7.71 10.29 6.46
N ILE A 24 8.71 10.57 7.29
CA ILE A 24 8.82 11.80 8.08
C ILE A 24 9.25 12.97 7.20
N SER A 25 10.19 12.75 6.29
CA SER A 25 10.69 13.76 5.37
C SER A 25 11.12 13.15 4.04
N HIS A 26 10.80 13.82 2.94
CA HIS A 26 11.30 13.47 1.61
C HIS A 26 11.74 14.76 0.92
N ASN A 27 13.05 15.01 0.91
CA ASN A 27 13.64 16.19 0.28
C ASN A 27 14.85 15.79 -0.58
N THR A 28 15.53 16.78 -1.16
CA THR A 28 16.71 16.57 -2.00
C THR A 28 17.89 15.94 -1.26
N ASN A 29 17.92 16.04 0.09
CA ASN A 29 18.96 15.45 0.93
C ASN A 29 18.69 13.98 1.26
N GLY A 30 17.51 13.45 0.92
CA GLY A 30 17.16 12.05 1.11
C GLY A 30 15.75 11.83 1.64
N ILE A 31 15.47 10.57 1.96
CA ILE A 31 14.21 10.12 2.53
C ILE A 31 14.48 9.73 3.98
N LYS A 32 13.69 10.31 4.90
CA LYS A 32 13.67 9.93 6.31
C LYS A 32 12.36 9.21 6.58
N PHE A 33 12.46 7.92 6.86
CA PHE A 33 11.30 7.12 7.24
C PHE A 33 11.01 7.27 8.75
N ASN A 34 9.86 6.78 9.17
CA ASN A 34 9.53 6.68 10.58
C ASN A 34 10.37 5.56 11.20
N GLN A 35 11.02 5.83 12.34
CA GLN A 35 11.88 4.86 13.00
C GLN A 35 11.15 3.53 13.26
N LYS A 36 9.91 3.56 13.76
CA LYS A 36 9.13 2.33 14.00
C LYS A 36 8.85 1.55 12.71
N PHE A 37 8.71 2.26 11.60
CA PHE A 37 8.50 1.65 10.29
C PHE A 37 9.81 1.06 9.74
N GLU A 38 10.94 1.74 9.91
CA GLU A 38 12.26 1.21 9.56
C GLU A 38 12.61 -0.03 10.38
N ASP A 39 12.41 0.01 11.70
CA ASP A 39 12.68 -1.13 12.59
C ASP A 39 11.83 -2.35 12.19
N PHE A 40 10.56 -2.13 11.86
CA PHE A 40 9.68 -3.17 11.37
C PHE A 40 10.19 -3.79 10.07
N LEU A 41 10.59 -2.98 9.09
CA LEU A 41 11.09 -3.49 7.81
C LEU A 41 12.46 -4.16 7.95
N ALA A 42 13.33 -3.62 8.80
CA ALA A 42 14.64 -4.18 9.11
C ALA A 42 14.52 -5.57 9.75
N TYR A 43 13.54 -5.78 10.64
CA TYR A 43 13.24 -7.09 11.22
C TYR A 43 12.94 -8.15 10.15
N TYR A 44 12.28 -7.78 9.06
CA TYR A 44 11.99 -8.67 7.93
C TYR A 44 13.06 -8.64 6.83
N GLY A 45 14.17 -7.90 7.01
CA GLY A 45 15.21 -7.76 5.99
C GLY A 45 14.76 -6.99 4.74
N ILE A 46 13.73 -6.16 4.86
CA ILE A 46 13.12 -5.42 3.75
C ILE A 46 13.73 -4.03 3.66
N THR A 47 14.12 -3.61 2.45
CA THR A 47 14.59 -2.24 2.21
C THR A 47 13.41 -1.35 1.77
N PRO A 48 13.02 -0.31 2.54
CA PRO A 48 12.01 0.64 2.10
C PRO A 48 12.51 1.52 0.96
N LYS A 49 11.65 1.77 -0.03
CA LYS A 49 11.82 2.80 -1.05
C LYS A 49 10.61 3.72 -1.01
N ALA A 50 10.82 5.03 -1.05
CA ALA A 50 9.70 5.96 -1.18
C ALA A 50 9.49 6.35 -2.65
N CYS A 51 8.23 6.49 -3.05
CA CYS A 51 7.88 7.06 -4.35
C CYS A 51 8.47 8.48 -4.49
N LYS A 52 9.01 8.81 -5.66
CA LYS A 52 9.45 10.20 -5.94
C LYS A 52 8.24 11.15 -5.85
N PRO A 53 8.34 12.29 -5.14
CA PRO A 53 7.27 13.27 -5.08
C PRO A 53 6.92 13.76 -6.49
N ARG A 54 5.63 13.96 -6.78
CA ARG A 54 5.11 14.43 -8.09
C ARG A 54 5.32 13.49 -9.29
N ARG A 55 5.65 12.21 -9.07
CA ARG A 55 5.71 11.19 -10.15
C ARG A 55 4.50 10.25 -10.12
N ALA A 56 3.34 10.74 -10.59
CA ALA A 56 2.08 9.98 -10.63
C ALA A 56 2.13 8.72 -11.53
N LYS A 57 3.07 8.65 -12.48
CA LYS A 57 3.15 7.53 -13.44
C LYS A 57 3.35 6.14 -12.82
N THR A 58 3.88 6.05 -11.60
CA THR A 58 4.19 4.75 -10.96
C THR A 58 2.98 4.10 -10.26
N LYS A 59 1.87 4.84 -10.10
CA LYS A 59 0.67 4.35 -9.38
C LYS A 59 -0.49 4.02 -10.33
N GLY A 60 -0.32 4.18 -11.64
CA GLY A 60 -1.38 4.05 -12.64
C GLY A 60 -2.04 2.67 -12.66
N GLU A 61 -1.29 1.58 -12.49
CA GLU A 61 -1.85 0.22 -12.42
C GLU A 61 -2.80 0.07 -11.22
N ILE A 62 -2.35 0.49 -10.05
CA ILE A 62 -3.13 0.41 -8.81
C ILE A 62 -4.33 1.35 -8.88
N GLU A 63 -4.14 2.59 -9.35
CA GLU A 63 -5.22 3.58 -9.47
C GLU A 63 -6.31 3.14 -10.45
N ARG A 64 -5.94 2.46 -11.54
CA ARG A 64 -6.90 1.96 -12.53
C ARG A 64 -7.73 0.80 -11.98
N SER A 65 -7.09 -0.16 -11.29
CA SER A 65 -7.80 -1.24 -10.58
C SER A 65 -8.72 -0.69 -9.49
N PHE A 66 -8.26 0.30 -8.72
CA PHE A 66 -9.08 0.92 -7.68
C PHE A 66 -10.26 1.72 -8.27
N SER A 67 -10.05 2.40 -9.40
CA SER A 67 -11.11 3.09 -10.14
C SER A 67 -12.14 2.10 -10.68
N TYR A 68 -11.70 0.95 -11.21
CA TYR A 68 -12.60 -0.12 -11.63
C TYR A 68 -13.43 -0.66 -10.46
N MET A 69 -12.81 -0.95 -9.32
CA MET A 69 -13.56 -1.36 -8.12
C MET A 69 -14.62 -0.31 -7.73
N LYS A 70 -14.24 0.97 -7.65
CA LYS A 70 -15.18 2.06 -7.32
C LYS A 70 -16.32 2.20 -8.32
N GLN A 71 -16.05 2.06 -9.61
CA GLN A 71 -17.03 2.33 -10.66
C GLN A 71 -17.90 1.12 -10.99
N ASN A 72 -17.37 -0.10 -10.92
CA ASN A 72 -18.10 -1.32 -11.31
C ASN A 72 -18.53 -2.16 -10.13
N PHE A 73 -17.67 -2.36 -9.13
CA PHE A 73 -17.96 -3.25 -8.01
C PHE A 73 -18.87 -2.54 -6.99
N PHE A 74 -18.43 -1.41 -6.45
CA PHE A 74 -19.17 -0.67 -5.42
C PHE A 74 -20.47 -0.05 -5.95
N LYS A 75 -20.62 0.24 -7.25
CA LYS A 75 -21.92 0.73 -7.78
C LYS A 75 -22.98 -0.36 -7.92
N ARG A 76 -22.59 -1.63 -7.94
CA ARG A 76 -23.50 -2.78 -8.15
C ARG A 76 -23.72 -3.61 -6.89
N ARG A 77 -22.78 -3.60 -5.94
CA ARG A 77 -22.83 -4.34 -4.68
C ARG A 77 -22.50 -3.44 -3.49
N ILE A 78 -23.42 -2.57 -3.10
CA ILE A 78 -23.40 -1.98 -1.76
C ILE A 78 -24.27 -2.85 -0.88
N GLY A 79 -23.64 -3.79 -0.17
CA GLY A 79 -24.29 -4.45 0.96
C GLY A 79 -24.84 -3.40 1.92
N LYS A 80 -26.01 -3.64 2.51
CA LYS A 80 -26.63 -2.66 3.43
C LYS A 80 -25.87 -2.53 4.75
N THR A 81 -24.95 -3.46 5.03
CA THR A 81 -24.13 -3.50 6.25
C THR A 81 -22.64 -3.70 5.92
N LEU A 82 -21.78 -3.34 6.87
CA LEU A 82 -20.32 -3.46 6.77
C LEU A 82 -19.88 -4.93 6.60
N GLU A 83 -20.58 -5.87 7.25
CA GLU A 83 -20.28 -7.30 7.22
C GLU A 83 -20.57 -7.89 5.83
N GLN A 84 -21.66 -7.49 5.20
CA GLN A 84 -21.98 -7.88 3.83
C GLN A 84 -20.94 -7.34 2.85
N LEU A 85 -20.56 -6.08 3.01
CA LEU A 85 -19.53 -5.46 2.16
C LEU A 85 -18.18 -6.17 2.28
N ASN A 86 -17.76 -6.52 3.50
CA ASN A 86 -16.52 -7.26 3.72
C ASN A 86 -16.55 -8.65 3.08
N ARG A 87 -17.70 -9.32 3.09
CA ARG A 87 -17.87 -10.62 2.42
C ARG A 87 -17.79 -10.48 0.91
N ASP A 88 -18.55 -9.55 0.34
CA ASP A 88 -18.60 -9.34 -1.11
C ASP A 88 -17.22 -9.02 -1.71
N VAL A 89 -16.36 -8.28 -0.98
CA VAL A 89 -14.99 -7.92 -1.46
C VAL A 89 -14.02 -9.10 -1.43
N LEU A 90 -14.29 -10.13 -0.63
CA LEU A 90 -13.43 -11.30 -0.45
C LEU A 90 -13.80 -12.48 -1.36
N GLU A 91 -14.99 -12.45 -2.00
CA GLU A 91 -15.44 -13.41 -3.03
C GLU A 91 -14.99 -13.00 -4.44
#